data_AF-A0A2S9FMN8-F1
#
_entry.id   AF-A0A2S9FMN8-F1
#
_cell.length_a   1.000
_cell.length_b   1.000
_cell.length_c   1.000
_cell.angle_alpha   90.00
_cell.angle_beta   90.00
_cell.angle_gamma   90.00
#
_symmetry.space_group_name_H-M   'P 1'
#
loop_
_entity.id
_entity.type
_entity.pdbx_description
1 polymer ?
#
loop_
_entity_poly.entity_id
_entity_poly.type
_entity_poly.pdbx_seq_one_letter_code
_entity_poly.pdbx_strand_id
1 'polypeptide(L)'
;LLGRRTIRAHCVHCADSELARMAETGTSIAHCPVSQLFLGSGTMPWNRTVASGVNIAAGTDFGGGDEWLIARVLGDAFKVHMSEDGAAAVAMHPAEMLFLGTLAGARALDMEDRFGNFDVGKEADFVVVDPPRVPA
;
A
#
# COMPACT_ATOMS: atom_id res chain seq x y z
N LEU A 1 -16.82 -1.61 -13.95
CA LEU A 1 -16.47 -2.18 -12.62
C LEU A 1 -15.28 -1.43 -11.97
N LEU A 2 -15.13 -0.13 -12.20
CA LEU A 2 -14.15 0.74 -11.53
C LEU A 2 -14.93 1.83 -10.78
N GLY A 3 -14.38 2.36 -9.69
CA GLY A 3 -15.05 3.37 -8.86
C GLY A 3 -14.47 3.48 -7.46
N ARG A 4 -14.95 4.46 -6.70
CA ARG A 4 -14.53 4.78 -5.31
C ARG A 4 -14.45 3.57 -4.37
N ARG A 5 -15.32 2.58 -4.55
CA ARG A 5 -15.40 1.36 -3.73
C ARG A 5 -14.81 0.11 -4.40
N THR A 6 -13.92 0.31 -5.37
CA THR A 6 -13.19 -0.77 -6.02
C THR A 6 -11.75 -0.74 -5.53
N ILE A 7 -11.25 -1.89 -5.09
CA ILE A 7 -9.86 -2.10 -4.70
C ILE A 7 -9.28 -3.15 -5.65
N ARG A 8 -8.19 -2.82 -6.33
CA ARG A 8 -7.45 -3.73 -7.22
C ARG A 8 -6.19 -4.20 -6.51
N ALA A 9 -6.07 -5.49 -6.28
CA ALA A 9 -4.86 -6.05 -5.67
C ALA A 9 -3.70 -6.11 -6.68
N HIS A 10 -2.48 -5.95 -6.17
CA HIS A 10 -1.18 -6.11 -6.84
C HIS A 10 -0.84 -5.03 -7.86
N CYS A 11 -1.62 -4.92 -8.95
CA CYS A 11 -1.39 -3.98 -10.06
C CYS A 11 0.04 -3.98 -10.65
N VAL A 12 0.71 -5.14 -10.63
CA VAL A 12 2.11 -5.28 -11.05
C VAL A 12 2.33 -4.91 -12.52
N HIS A 13 1.39 -5.29 -13.39
CA HIS A 13 1.53 -5.16 -14.85
C HIS A 13 0.58 -4.15 -15.49
N CYS A 14 -0.01 -3.24 -14.72
CA CYS A 14 -0.97 -2.29 -15.26
C CYS A 14 -0.33 -1.35 -16.29
N ALA A 15 -0.97 -1.12 -17.43
CA ALA A 15 -0.57 -0.07 -18.38
C ALA A 15 -0.87 1.32 -17.81
N ASP A 16 -0.23 2.36 -18.37
CA ASP A 16 -0.43 3.73 -17.90
C ASP A 16 -1.88 4.21 -18.10
N SER A 17 -2.55 3.75 -19.16
CA SER A 17 -3.98 4.02 -19.37
C SER A 17 -4.88 3.36 -18.32
N GLU A 18 -4.49 2.21 -17.78
CA GLU A 18 -5.21 1.53 -16.70
C GLU A 18 -5.02 2.25 -15.37
N LEU A 19 -3.78 2.68 -15.07
CA LEU A 19 -3.47 3.51 -13.90
C LEU A 19 -4.25 4.83 -13.95
N ALA A 20 -4.22 5.54 -15.09
CA ALA A 20 -4.98 6.76 -15.30
C ALA A 20 -6.49 6.54 -15.11
N ARG A 21 -7.04 5.45 -15.65
CA ARG A 21 -8.46 5.13 -15.45
C ARG A 21 -8.81 4.85 -14.00
N MET A 22 -7.92 4.21 -13.24
CA MET A 22 -8.12 3.96 -11.82
C MET A 22 -8.12 5.27 -11.03
N ALA A 23 -7.15 6.15 -11.27
CA ALA A 23 -7.11 7.48 -10.66
C ALA A 23 -8.38 8.29 -10.97
N GLU A 24 -8.78 8.37 -12.25
CA GLU A 24 -9.99 9.08 -12.68
C GLU A 24 -11.30 8.53 -12.09
N THR A 25 -11.34 7.24 -11.70
CA THR A 25 -12.55 6.63 -11.09
C THR A 25 -12.53 6.70 -9.56
N GLY A 26 -11.42 7.10 -8.96
CA GLY A 26 -11.18 6.91 -7.52
C GLY A 26 -11.02 5.45 -7.11
N THR A 27 -10.66 4.56 -8.05
CA THR A 27 -10.29 3.17 -7.70
C THR A 27 -8.98 3.18 -6.91
N SER A 28 -8.86 2.32 -5.91
CA SER A 28 -7.63 2.17 -5.12
C SER A 28 -6.87 0.89 -5.46
N ILE A 29 -5.58 0.88 -5.18
CA ILE A 29 -4.69 -0.28 -5.29
C ILE A 29 -4.40 -0.83 -3.89
N ALA A 30 -4.45 -2.15 -3.73
CA ALA A 30 -3.85 -2.85 -2.60
C ALA A 30 -2.48 -3.39 -3.04
N HIS A 31 -1.40 -2.76 -2.57
CA HIS A 31 -0.03 -3.18 -2.82
C HIS A 31 0.36 -4.31 -1.86
N CYS A 32 0.60 -5.50 -2.42
CA CYS A 32 0.88 -6.72 -1.65
C CYS A 32 2.29 -7.25 -1.97
N PRO A 33 3.36 -6.61 -1.46
CA PRO A 33 4.74 -6.94 -1.86
C PRO A 33 5.16 -8.34 -1.42
N VAL A 34 4.70 -8.81 -0.26
CA VAL A 34 5.04 -10.14 0.27
C VAL A 34 4.54 -11.23 -0.68
N SER A 35 3.28 -11.18 -1.12
CA SER A 35 2.76 -12.17 -2.06
C SER A 35 3.36 -12.05 -3.46
N GLN A 36 3.66 -10.83 -3.91
CA GLN A 36 4.37 -10.59 -5.17
C GLN A 36 5.74 -11.29 -5.20
N LEU A 37 6.50 -11.19 -4.12
CA LEU A 37 7.77 -11.90 -3.95
C LEU A 37 7.56 -13.42 -3.85
N PHE A 38 6.65 -13.85 -2.97
CA PHE A 38 6.44 -15.26 -2.67
C PHE A 38 6.00 -16.06 -3.91
N LEU A 39 5.17 -15.46 -4.77
CA LEU A 39 4.65 -16.08 -5.99
C LEU A 39 5.46 -15.74 -7.24
N GLY A 40 6.49 -14.90 -7.14
CA GLY A 40 7.29 -14.45 -8.29
C GLY A 40 6.48 -13.64 -9.31
N SER A 41 5.50 -12.86 -8.86
CA SER A 41 4.64 -12.04 -9.74
C SER A 41 5.36 -10.81 -10.31
N GLY A 42 6.48 -10.39 -9.70
CA GLY A 42 7.22 -9.18 -10.05
C GLY A 42 6.88 -7.98 -9.15
N THR A 43 7.62 -6.89 -9.31
CA THR A 43 7.49 -5.68 -8.50
C THR A 43 6.53 -4.68 -9.15
N MET A 44 5.50 -4.22 -8.43
CA MET A 44 4.67 -3.10 -8.89
C MET A 44 5.54 -1.86 -9.14
N PRO A 45 5.54 -1.27 -10.34
CA PRO A 45 6.44 -0.17 -10.68
C PRO A 45 6.05 1.11 -9.94
N TRP A 46 6.74 1.36 -8.83
CA TRP A 46 6.36 2.34 -7.81
C TRP A 46 6.20 3.76 -8.37
N ASN A 47 7.25 4.27 -9.01
CA ASN A 47 7.32 5.67 -9.44
C ASN A 47 6.18 6.06 -10.38
N ARG A 48 5.88 5.23 -11.39
CA ARG A 48 4.79 5.53 -12.33
C ARG A 48 3.41 5.31 -11.72
N THR A 49 3.27 4.36 -10.80
CA THR A 49 2.01 4.12 -10.09
C THR A 49 1.68 5.31 -9.19
N VAL A 50 2.64 5.79 -8.39
CA VAL A 50 2.45 6.99 -7.56
C VAL A 50 2.18 8.23 -8.42
N ALA A 51 2.93 8.42 -9.52
CA ALA A 51 2.75 9.55 -10.42
C ALA A 51 1.37 9.59 -11.10
N SER A 52 0.68 8.45 -11.21
CA SER A 52 -0.69 8.39 -11.76
C SER A 52 -1.74 9.03 -10.85
N GLY A 53 -1.43 9.24 -9.57
CA GLY A 53 -2.37 9.80 -8.59
C GLY A 53 -3.40 8.80 -8.05
N VAL A 54 -3.29 7.52 -8.41
CA VAL A 54 -4.12 6.47 -7.82
C VAL A 54 -3.82 6.32 -6.32
N ASN A 55 -4.84 6.11 -5.49
CA ASN A 55 -4.63 5.81 -4.08
C ASN A 55 -4.06 4.39 -3.93
N ILE A 56 -2.96 4.26 -3.18
CA ILE A 56 -2.28 2.98 -2.93
C ILE A 56 -2.34 2.70 -1.43
N ALA A 57 -2.84 1.53 -1.04
CA ALA A 57 -2.87 1.06 0.34
C ALA A 57 -2.07 -0.24 0.47
N ALA A 58 -1.56 -0.54 1.66
CA ALA A 58 -0.90 -1.81 1.92
C ALA A 58 -1.91 -2.97 2.02
N GLY A 59 -1.57 -4.13 1.47
CA GLY A 59 -2.33 -5.36 1.60
C GLY A 59 -1.41 -6.53 1.95
N THR A 60 -1.83 -7.41 2.85
CA THR A 60 -1.05 -8.60 3.21
C THR A 60 -1.11 -9.67 2.12
N ASP A 61 -2.30 -9.85 1.53
CA ASP A 61 -2.64 -10.95 0.64
C ASP A 61 -2.25 -12.32 1.24
N PHE A 62 -2.60 -12.52 2.51
CA PHE A 62 -2.24 -13.74 3.23
C PHE A 62 -2.76 -14.99 2.51
N GLY A 63 -1.89 -15.99 2.36
CA GLY A 63 -2.10 -17.17 1.52
C GLY A 63 -1.34 -17.07 0.20
N GLY A 64 -1.36 -15.91 -0.45
CA GLY A 64 -0.40 -15.57 -1.51
C GLY A 64 0.95 -15.11 -0.94
N GLY A 65 0.91 -14.37 0.17
CA GLY A 65 2.04 -14.06 1.03
C GLY A 65 1.90 -14.71 2.41
N ASP A 66 2.93 -14.59 3.24
CA ASP A 66 3.08 -15.32 4.51
C ASP A 66 3.22 -14.42 5.74
N GLU A 67 2.94 -13.11 5.63
CA GLU A 67 3.02 -12.14 6.73
C GLU A 67 1.69 -11.43 6.98
N TRP A 68 1.29 -11.32 8.26
CA TRP A 68 0.04 -10.72 8.70
C TRP A 68 0.18 -9.25 9.10
N LEU A 69 1.33 -8.88 9.66
CA LEU A 69 1.54 -7.58 10.25
C LEU A 69 1.81 -6.55 9.15
N ILE A 70 0.90 -5.58 8.97
CA ILE A 70 1.07 -4.49 7.99
C ILE A 70 2.41 -3.77 8.16
N ALA A 71 2.91 -3.58 9.39
CA ALA A 71 4.22 -2.99 9.63
C ALA A 71 5.37 -3.78 8.98
N ARG A 72 5.29 -5.12 8.97
CA ARG A 72 6.30 -5.98 8.32
C ARG A 72 6.11 -6.02 6.81
N VAL A 73 4.87 -6.06 6.32
CA VAL A 73 4.54 -5.93 4.89
C VAL A 73 5.10 -4.62 4.31
N LEU A 74 4.99 -3.50 5.04
CA LEU A 74 5.58 -2.22 4.65
C LEU A 74 7.11 -2.27 4.66
N GLY A 75 7.71 -2.98 5.62
CA GLY A 75 9.15 -3.24 5.63
C GLY A 75 9.61 -4.01 4.39
N ASP A 76 8.82 -4.97 3.92
CA ASP A 76 9.11 -5.69 2.68
C ASP A 76 8.83 -4.84 1.43
N ALA A 77 7.83 -3.95 1.47
CA ALA A 77 7.63 -2.94 0.41
C ALA A 77 8.92 -2.10 0.22
N PHE A 78 9.49 -1.59 1.31
CA PHE A 78 10.75 -0.84 1.27
C PHE A 78 11.88 -1.66 0.65
N LYS A 79 12.07 -2.90 1.12
CA LYS A 79 13.16 -3.77 0.64
C LYS A 79 13.03 -4.07 -0.85
N VAL A 80 11.82 -4.39 -1.32
CA VAL A 80 11.56 -4.69 -2.73
C VAL A 80 11.88 -3.47 -3.58
N HIS A 81 11.28 -2.32 -3.28
CA HIS A 81 11.46 -1.12 -4.10
C HIS A 81 12.87 -0.54 -4.03
N MET A 82 13.58 -0.64 -2.91
CA MET A 82 14.98 -0.18 -2.80
C MET A 82 15.96 -1.12 -3.51
N SER A 83 15.57 -2.38 -3.75
CA SER A 83 16.40 -3.38 -4.43
C SER A 83 16.22 -3.39 -5.96
N GLU A 84 15.29 -2.59 -6.50
CA GLU A 84 15.12 -2.41 -7.94
C GLU A 84 16.35 -1.71 -8.57
N ASP A 85 16.51 -1.86 -9.89
CA ASP A 85 17.67 -1.34 -10.59
C ASP A 85 17.56 0.17 -10.94
N GLY A 86 18.67 0.89 -10.79
CA GLY A 86 18.85 2.24 -11.33
C GLY A 86 17.78 3.24 -10.87
N ALA A 87 17.09 3.86 -11.84
CA ALA A 87 16.06 4.87 -11.56
C ALA A 87 14.73 4.28 -11.03
N ALA A 88 14.58 2.96 -11.03
CA ALA A 88 13.43 2.29 -10.42
C ALA A 88 13.61 2.08 -8.90
N ALA A 89 14.85 2.15 -8.39
CA ALA A 89 15.13 2.06 -6.96
C ALA A 89 14.47 3.21 -6.18
N VAL A 90 13.70 2.88 -5.14
CA VAL A 90 13.04 3.88 -4.29
C VAL A 90 13.28 3.61 -2.82
N ALA A 91 13.93 4.55 -2.15
CA ALA A 91 13.99 4.62 -0.70
C ALA A 91 12.68 5.25 -0.18
N MET A 92 11.66 4.43 0.07
CA MET A 92 10.36 4.92 0.53
C MET A 92 10.50 5.66 1.86
N HIS A 93 9.86 6.82 1.98
CA HIS A 93 9.93 7.61 3.20
C HIS A 93 9.09 6.94 4.31
N PRO A 94 9.53 6.89 5.58
CA PRO A 94 8.74 6.26 6.65
C PRO A 94 7.32 6.82 6.82
N ALA A 95 7.15 8.14 6.63
CA ALA A 95 5.82 8.76 6.68
C ALA A 95 4.89 8.30 5.53
N GLU A 96 5.46 8.03 4.35
CA GLU A 96 4.71 7.47 3.22
C GLU A 96 4.27 6.05 3.56
N MET A 97 5.17 5.21 4.08
CA MET A 97 4.82 3.86 4.53
C MET A 97 3.72 3.87 5.61
N LEU A 98 3.81 4.78 6.60
CA LEU A 98 2.77 4.93 7.61
C LEU A 98 1.42 5.32 6.98
N PHE A 99 1.43 6.25 6.01
CA PHE A 99 0.23 6.64 5.26
C PHE A 99 -0.40 5.45 4.50
N LEU A 100 0.42 4.66 3.78
CA LEU A 100 -0.03 3.47 3.05
C LEU A 100 -0.69 2.43 3.97
N GLY A 101 -0.15 2.26 5.18
CA GLY A 101 -0.66 1.34 6.20
C GLY A 101 -1.82 1.85 7.04
N THR A 102 -2.21 3.12 6.89
CA THR A 102 -3.26 3.75 7.72
C THR A 102 -4.30 4.47 6.84
N LEU A 103 -4.17 5.79 6.67
CA LEU A 103 -5.15 6.64 6.00
C LEU A 103 -5.42 6.23 4.56
N ALA A 104 -4.42 5.72 3.83
CA ALA A 104 -4.62 5.24 2.46
C ALA A 104 -5.52 4.00 2.40
N GLY A 105 -5.43 3.12 3.41
CA GLY A 105 -6.33 1.97 3.58
C GLY A 105 -7.76 2.42 3.90
N ALA A 106 -7.91 3.41 4.79
CA ALA A 106 -9.22 4.00 5.07
C ALA A 106 -9.85 4.63 3.82
N ARG A 107 -9.05 5.32 3.00
CA ARG A 107 -9.46 5.84 1.67
C ARG A 107 -9.91 4.72 0.74
N ALA A 108 -9.13 3.65 0.64
CA ALA A 108 -9.44 2.52 -0.23
C ALA A 108 -10.76 1.83 0.13
N LEU A 109 -11.09 1.81 1.43
CA LEU A 109 -12.33 1.25 1.96
C LEU A 109 -13.51 2.23 1.94
N ASP A 110 -13.32 3.45 1.44
CA ASP A 110 -14.33 4.51 1.46
C ASP A 110 -14.79 4.88 2.89
N MET A 111 -13.84 4.93 3.83
CA MET A 111 -14.07 5.16 5.26
C MET A 111 -13.08 6.15 5.90
N GLU A 112 -12.40 6.98 5.10
CA GLU A 112 -11.44 7.96 5.62
C GLU A 112 -12.07 8.98 6.58
N ASP A 113 -13.37 9.23 6.47
CA ASP A 113 -14.13 10.10 7.40
C ASP A 113 -14.39 9.43 8.76
N ARG A 114 -14.15 8.11 8.88
CA ARG A 114 -14.40 7.32 10.10
C ARG A 114 -13.12 6.94 10.83
N PHE A 115 -12.06 6.53 10.13
CA PHE A 115 -10.81 6.10 10.76
C PHE A 115 -9.57 6.38 9.87
N GLY A 116 -8.39 6.01 10.36
CA GLY A 116 -7.12 6.08 9.63
C GLY A 116 -6.20 7.23 10.03
N ASN A 117 -6.66 8.15 10.87
CA ASN A 117 -5.85 9.17 11.54
C ASN A 117 -6.54 9.65 12.84
N PHE A 118 -5.96 10.65 13.51
CA PHE A 118 -6.46 11.20 14.78
C PHE A 118 -7.24 12.52 14.65
N ASP A 119 -7.84 12.78 13.49
CA ASP A 119 -8.70 13.96 13.33
C ASP A 119 -9.92 13.88 14.26
N VAL A 120 -10.35 15.04 14.77
CA VAL A 120 -11.50 15.12 15.68
C VAL A 120 -12.77 14.59 15.00
N GLY A 121 -13.50 13.72 15.70
CA GLY A 121 -14.75 13.13 15.23
C GLY A 121 -14.62 11.73 14.64
N LYS A 122 -13.39 11.21 14.47
CA LYS A 122 -13.14 9.84 14.01
C LYS A 122 -13.18 8.81 15.13
N GLU A 123 -13.40 7.55 14.75
CA GLU A 123 -13.33 6.38 15.61
C GLU A 123 -11.91 6.20 16.15
N ALA A 124 -11.81 5.85 17.43
CA ALA A 124 -10.56 5.76 18.17
C ALA A 124 -9.85 4.41 17.94
N ASP A 125 -9.57 4.10 16.67
CA ASP A 125 -8.82 2.91 16.26
C ASP A 125 -7.33 3.24 16.24
N PHE A 126 -6.58 2.75 17.23
CA PHE A 126 -5.14 2.99 17.35
C PHE A 126 -4.40 1.80 17.92
N VAL A 127 -3.10 1.75 17.61
CA VAL A 127 -2.15 0.79 18.16
C VAL A 127 -1.09 1.54 18.94
N VAL A 128 -0.74 1.02 20.12
CA VAL A 128 0.41 1.52 20.88
C VAL A 128 1.63 0.73 20.44
N VAL A 129 2.63 1.43 19.88
CA VAL A 129 3.89 0.82 19.46
C VAL A 129 4.89 0.98 20.61
N ASP A 130 5.46 -0.14 21.05
CA ASP A 130 6.51 -0.19 22.08
C ASP A 130 7.85 -0.63 21.44
N PRO A 131 8.71 0.30 20.99
CA PRO A 131 9.95 -0.01 20.28
C PRO A 131 10.91 -0.98 21.00
N PRO A 132 11.16 -0.89 22.33
CA PRO A 132 12.10 -1.78 23.01
C PRO A 132 11.64 -3.24 23.18
N ARG A 133 10.38 -3.60 22.88
CA ARG A 133 9.85 -4.97 23.04
C ARG A 133 9.87 -5.82 21.78
N VAL A 134 10.16 -5.25 20.62
CA VAL A 134 10.35 -6.01 19.38
C VAL A 134 11.84 -6.35 19.29
N PRO A 135 12.27 -7.62 19.48
CA PRO A 135 13.67 -7.98 19.34
C PRO A 135 14.17 -7.59 17.94
N ALA A 136 15.37 -7.01 17.89
CA ALA A 136 16.08 -6.69 16.66
C ALA A 136 16.34 -7.93 15.80
#